data_AF-A0A177N421-F1
#
_entry.id   AF-A0A177N421-F1
#
_cell.length_a   1.000
_cell.length_b   1.000
_cell.length_c   1.000
_cell.angle_alpha   90.00
_cell.angle_beta   90.00
_cell.angle_gamma   90.00
#
_symmetry.space_group_name_H-M   'P 1'
#
loop_
_entity.id
_entity.type
_entity.pdbx_description
1 polymer ?
#
loop_
_entity_poly.entity_id
_entity_poly.type
_entity_poly.pdbx_seq_one_letter_code
_entity_poly.pdbx_strand_id
1 'polypeptide(L)'
;MNLSHKTYTELKQDAQTVRQAIIDKQAERQAIADDIAILSEKIDNLSRTLQREEHAAASASRLKQPTMTALEFIAHRKELEAMRAELPGLNEAVAFLDRFINEFHGQLRLINSWQERRIQLSSKDLAPQLAARIADSLGDDFKLLVAAVVVSNEKSMGYSLDVKSLFFRETSISVFNELLNILTKTEGYQLPDLNAAKQCVAEQLEAVA
;
A
#
# COMPACT_ATOMS: atom_id res chain seq x y z
N MET A 1 -0.04 20.49 5.49
CA MET A 1 0.97 19.78 4.68
C MET A 1 0.81 20.23 3.23
N ASN A 2 1.84 20.80 2.60
CA ASN A 2 1.70 21.41 1.27
C ASN A 2 2.02 20.39 0.16
N LEU A 3 1.03 19.57 -0.22
CA LEU A 3 1.19 18.44 -1.15
C LEU A 3 1.39 18.88 -2.61
N SER A 4 1.01 20.11 -2.95
CA SER A 4 1.02 20.66 -4.32
C SER A 4 2.41 20.87 -4.93
N HIS A 5 3.48 20.88 -4.11
CA HIS A 5 4.86 21.07 -4.57
C HIS A 5 5.68 19.79 -4.55
N LYS A 6 5.17 18.71 -3.93
CA LYS A 6 5.87 17.44 -3.83
C LYS A 6 5.92 16.71 -5.16
N THR A 7 7.05 16.07 -5.44
CA THR A 7 7.26 15.14 -6.55
C THR A 7 6.51 13.83 -6.32
N TYR A 8 6.36 13.01 -7.37
CA TYR A 8 5.70 11.70 -7.25
C TYR A 8 6.43 10.76 -6.27
N THR A 9 7.77 10.76 -6.30
CA THR A 9 8.59 9.93 -5.41
C THR A 9 8.45 10.35 -3.95
N GLU A 10 8.43 11.65 -3.66
CA GLU A 10 8.17 12.16 -2.31
C GLU A 10 6.76 11.80 -1.82
N LEU A 11 5.74 11.92 -2.68
CA LEU A 11 4.38 11.52 -2.35
C LEU A 11 4.28 9.99 -2.13
N LYS A 12 5.04 9.18 -2.86
CA LYS A 12 5.11 7.72 -2.67
C LYS A 12 5.71 7.37 -1.32
N GLN A 13 6.79 8.06 -0.94
CA GLN A 13 7.42 7.90 0.36
C GLN A 13 6.46 8.31 1.49
N ASP A 14 5.80 9.47 1.37
CA ASP A 14 4.80 9.91 2.35
C ASP A 14 3.67 8.88 2.50
N ALA A 15 3.16 8.32 1.40
CA ALA A 15 2.12 7.30 1.43
C ALA A 15 2.59 6.03 2.15
N GLN A 16 3.84 5.61 1.96
CA GLN A 16 4.41 4.48 2.69
C GLN A 16 4.52 4.77 4.19
N THR A 17 4.98 5.97 4.57
CA THR A 17 5.04 6.40 5.97
C THR A 17 3.66 6.39 6.62
N VAL A 18 2.64 6.94 5.96
CA VAL A 18 1.26 6.95 6.47
C VAL A 18 0.69 5.53 6.56
N ARG A 19 0.97 4.65 5.59
CA ARG A 19 0.55 3.24 5.64
C ARG A 19 1.17 2.52 6.84
N GLN A 20 2.46 2.73 7.10
CA GLN A 20 3.12 2.14 8.25
C GLN A 20 2.50 2.64 9.56
N ALA A 21 2.25 3.95 9.68
CA ALA A 21 1.59 4.51 10.85
C ALA A 21 0.17 3.94 11.09
N ILE A 22 -0.59 3.65 10.02
CA ILE A 22 -1.89 2.97 10.13
C ILE A 22 -1.72 1.56 10.69
N ILE A 23 -0.75 0.79 10.16
CA ILE A 23 -0.48 -0.58 10.62
C ILE A 23 -0.10 -0.58 12.11
N ASP A 24 0.79 0.32 12.51
CA ASP A 24 1.25 0.44 13.90
C ASP A 24 0.08 0.76 14.83
N LYS A 25 -0.81 1.70 14.44
CA LYS A 25 -2.00 2.06 15.22
C LYS A 25 -3.07 0.98 15.24
N GLN A 26 -3.21 0.20 14.17
CA GLN A 26 -4.09 -0.97 14.15
C GLN A 26 -3.59 -2.07 15.08
N ALA A 27 -2.28 -2.29 15.16
CA ALA A 27 -1.69 -3.24 16.10
C ALA A 27 -1.91 -2.81 17.55
N GLU A 28 -1.69 -1.52 17.87
CA GLU A 28 -1.98 -0.95 19.19
C GLU A 28 -3.45 -1.11 19.56
N ARG A 29 -4.36 -0.79 18.62
CA ARG A 29 -5.81 -0.93 18.82
C ARG A 29 -6.24 -2.39 19.02
N GLN A 30 -5.57 -3.34 18.36
CA GLN A 30 -5.85 -4.76 18.56
C GLN A 30 -5.38 -5.24 19.94
N ALA A 31 -4.20 -4.82 20.39
CA ALA A 31 -3.70 -5.17 21.72
C ALA A 31 -4.68 -4.73 22.84
N ILE A 32 -5.19 -3.50 22.76
CA ILE A 32 -6.18 -3.01 23.74
C ILE A 32 -7.51 -3.78 23.63
N ALA A 33 -7.93 -4.16 22.42
CA ALA A 33 -9.13 -4.97 22.24
C ALA A 33 -8.99 -6.37 22.86
N ASP A 34 -7.79 -6.97 22.77
CA ASP A 34 -7.48 -8.25 23.41
C ASP A 34 -7.49 -8.11 24.94
N ASP A 35 -6.92 -7.02 25.49
CA ASP A 35 -6.97 -6.71 26.93
C ASP A 35 -8.41 -6.56 27.43
N ILE A 36 -9.27 -5.87 26.68
CA ILE A 36 -10.71 -5.75 26.99
C ILE A 36 -11.37 -7.12 27.02
N ALA A 37 -11.07 -7.99 26.06
CA ALA A 37 -11.64 -9.33 26.01
C ALA A 37 -11.24 -10.18 27.23
N ILE A 38 -9.95 -10.16 27.59
CA ILE A 38 -9.41 -10.85 28.77
C ILE A 38 -10.06 -10.30 30.05
N LEU A 39 -10.15 -8.98 30.19
CA LEU A 39 -10.73 -8.35 31.37
C LEU A 39 -12.23 -8.65 31.49
N SER A 40 -12.96 -8.63 30.37
CA SER A 40 -14.38 -8.98 30.33
C SER A 40 -14.63 -10.43 30.73
N GLU A 41 -13.80 -11.37 30.26
CA GLU A 41 -13.88 -12.77 30.66
C GLU A 41 -13.61 -12.95 32.16
N LYS A 42 -12.61 -12.26 32.72
CA LYS A 42 -12.33 -12.26 34.16
C LYS A 42 -13.51 -11.71 34.97
N ILE A 43 -14.09 -10.59 34.52
CA ILE A 43 -15.27 -9.97 35.14
C ILE A 43 -16.44 -10.95 35.15
N ASP A 44 -16.71 -11.62 34.02
CA ASP A 44 -17.81 -12.59 33.91
C ASP A 44 -17.60 -13.79 34.84
N ASN A 45 -16.39 -14.35 34.86
CA ASN A 45 -16.05 -15.47 35.72
C ASN A 45 -16.16 -15.11 37.20
N LEU A 46 -15.61 -13.97 37.61
CA LEU A 46 -15.66 -13.52 39.00
C LEU A 46 -17.09 -13.15 39.43
N SER A 47 -17.87 -12.50 38.56
CA SER A 47 -19.28 -12.19 38.79
C SER A 47 -20.11 -13.46 39.03
N ARG A 48 -19.91 -14.51 38.21
CA ARG A 48 -20.59 -15.80 38.38
C ARG A 48 -20.20 -16.49 39.69
N THR A 49 -18.93 -16.43 40.08
CA THR A 49 -18.44 -17.00 41.35
C THR A 49 -19.08 -16.29 42.53
N LEU A 50 -19.05 -14.96 42.56
CA LEU A 50 -19.68 -14.18 43.63
C LEU A 50 -21.19 -14.43 43.71
N GLN A 51 -21.89 -14.50 42.58
CA GLN A 51 -23.31 -14.82 42.56
C GLN A 51 -23.62 -16.20 43.16
N ARG A 52 -22.79 -17.22 42.87
CA ARG A 52 -22.94 -18.56 43.46
C ARG A 52 -22.73 -18.54 44.97
N GLU A 53 -21.75 -17.78 45.45
CA GLU A 53 -21.48 -17.63 46.89
C GLU A 53 -22.60 -16.87 47.61
N GLU A 54 -23.16 -15.81 47.00
CA GLU A 54 -24.34 -15.11 47.54
C GLU A 54 -25.54 -16.06 47.67
N HIS A 55 -25.81 -16.88 46.64
CA HIS A 55 -26.86 -17.88 46.68
C HIS A 55 -26.62 -18.96 47.74
N ALA A 56 -25.37 -19.41 47.92
CA ALA A 56 -25.01 -20.38 48.95
C ALA A 56 -25.17 -19.80 50.37
N ALA A 57 -24.83 -18.52 50.57
CA ALA A 57 -24.99 -17.82 51.85
C ALA A 57 -26.48 -17.56 52.19
N ALA A 58 -27.31 -17.30 51.18
CA ALA A 58 -28.74 -17.06 51.35
C ALA A 58 -29.59 -18.34 51.52
N SER A 59 -29.08 -19.51 51.11
CA SER A 59 -29.81 -20.77 51.20
C SER A 59 -29.87 -21.28 52.65
N ALA A 60 -31.08 -21.31 53.23
CA ALA A 60 -31.32 -21.87 54.56
C ALA A 60 -31.11 -23.41 54.63
N SER A 61 -31.14 -24.10 53.47
CA SER A 61 -30.86 -25.53 53.37
C SER A 61 -29.37 -25.78 53.27
N ARG A 62 -28.82 -26.56 54.22
CA ARG A 62 -27.38 -26.90 54.39
C ARG A 62 -26.74 -27.69 53.23
N LEU A 63 -27.42 -27.88 52.10
CA LEU A 63 -26.95 -28.71 50.98
C LEU A 63 -25.73 -28.12 50.25
N LYS A 64 -25.57 -26.80 50.24
CA LYS A 64 -24.34 -26.12 49.76
C LYS A 64 -24.01 -24.98 50.70
N GLN A 65 -22.87 -25.09 51.36
CA GLN A 65 -22.34 -24.00 52.20
C GLN A 65 -21.46 -23.07 51.34
N PRO A 66 -21.37 -21.79 51.71
CA PRO A 66 -20.38 -20.88 51.13
C PRO A 66 -18.99 -21.49 51.22
N THR A 67 -18.23 -21.39 50.14
CA THR A 67 -16.84 -21.86 50.13
C THR A 67 -15.87 -20.76 50.51
N MET A 68 -16.30 -19.50 50.41
CA MET A 68 -15.50 -18.32 50.69
C MET A 68 -15.86 -17.71 52.05
N THR A 69 -14.86 -17.17 52.72
CA THR A 69 -15.06 -16.35 53.94
C THR A 69 -15.67 -15.00 53.58
N ALA A 70 -16.31 -14.34 54.56
CA ALA A 70 -16.87 -13.01 54.36
C ALA A 70 -15.81 -11.96 53.95
N LEU A 71 -14.57 -12.09 54.43
CA LEU A 71 -13.46 -11.22 54.05
C LEU A 71 -13.04 -11.43 52.60
N GLU A 72 -12.91 -12.68 52.15
CA GLU A 72 -12.60 -13.02 50.76
C GLU A 72 -13.70 -12.53 49.83
N PHE A 73 -14.97 -12.73 50.18
CA PHE A 73 -16.11 -12.24 49.41
C PHE A 73 -16.06 -10.73 49.19
N ILE A 74 -15.80 -9.95 50.26
CA ILE A 74 -15.67 -8.49 50.17
C ILE A 74 -14.47 -8.09 49.31
N ALA A 75 -13.33 -8.79 49.45
CA ALA A 75 -12.14 -8.51 48.66
C ALA A 75 -12.39 -8.73 47.16
N HIS A 76 -12.97 -9.86 46.77
CA HIS A 76 -13.29 -10.15 45.38
C HIS A 76 -14.38 -9.26 44.80
N ARG A 77 -15.33 -8.80 45.61
CA ARG A 77 -16.31 -7.79 45.18
C ARG A 77 -15.62 -6.46 44.85
N LYS A 78 -14.69 -6.00 45.69
CA LYS A 78 -13.90 -4.79 45.40
C LYS A 78 -13.03 -4.96 44.16
N GLU A 79 -12.43 -6.13 43.99
CA GLU A 79 -11.64 -6.47 42.80
C GLU A 79 -12.49 -6.40 41.53
N LEU A 80 -13.72 -6.95 41.57
CA LEU A 80 -14.68 -6.88 40.46
C LEU A 80 -15.07 -5.44 40.13
N GLU A 81 -15.32 -4.61 41.15
CA GLU A 81 -15.64 -3.18 40.98
C GLU A 81 -14.45 -2.42 40.36
N ALA A 82 -13.21 -2.73 40.78
CA ALA A 82 -12.01 -2.15 40.19
C ALA A 82 -11.85 -2.53 38.70
N MET A 83 -11.95 -3.81 38.36
CA MET A 83 -11.87 -4.26 36.96
C MET A 83 -12.96 -3.63 36.08
N ARG A 84 -14.20 -3.50 36.60
CA ARG A 84 -15.29 -2.84 35.87
C ARG A 84 -15.03 -1.34 35.68
N ALA A 85 -14.34 -0.69 36.60
CA ALA A 85 -13.97 0.71 36.48
C ALA A 85 -12.84 0.96 35.46
N GLU A 86 -12.04 -0.05 35.13
CA GLU A 86 -10.98 0.04 34.10
C GLU A 86 -11.52 -0.04 32.67
N LEU A 87 -12.60 -0.80 32.44
CA LEU A 87 -13.19 -1.01 31.11
C LEU A 87 -13.54 0.28 30.35
N PRO A 88 -14.16 1.31 30.95
CA PRO A 88 -14.43 2.57 30.26
C PRO A 88 -13.17 3.22 29.68
N GLY A 89 -12.07 3.25 30.44
CA GLY A 89 -10.81 3.85 29.99
C GLY A 89 -10.20 3.12 28.80
N LEU A 90 -10.25 1.78 28.79
CA LEU A 90 -9.79 0.98 27.65
C LEU A 90 -10.67 1.21 26.40
N ASN A 91 -11.99 1.28 26.58
CA ASN A 91 -12.92 1.57 25.48
C ASN A 91 -12.72 2.97 24.90
N GLU A 92 -12.46 3.98 25.75
CA GLU A 92 -12.09 5.32 25.31
C GLU A 92 -10.77 5.33 24.53
N ALA A 93 -9.77 4.55 24.96
CA ALA A 93 -8.50 4.41 24.24
C ALA A 93 -8.70 3.79 22.84
N VAL A 94 -9.53 2.75 22.72
CA VAL A 94 -9.89 2.17 21.40
C VAL A 94 -10.58 3.22 20.52
N ALA A 95 -11.57 3.93 21.05
CA ALA A 95 -12.29 4.96 20.30
C ALA A 95 -11.36 6.11 19.85
N PHE A 96 -10.37 6.46 20.66
CA PHE A 96 -9.33 7.43 20.33
C PHE A 96 -8.45 6.93 19.18
N LEU A 97 -7.96 5.68 19.24
CA LEU A 97 -7.15 5.08 18.17
C LEU A 97 -7.92 4.97 16.85
N ASP A 98 -9.20 4.59 16.89
CA ASP A 98 -10.05 4.53 15.71
C ASP A 98 -10.19 5.90 15.02
N ARG A 99 -10.20 7.01 15.79
CA ARG A 99 -10.18 8.37 15.21
C ARG A 99 -8.87 8.66 14.48
N PHE A 100 -7.72 8.31 15.07
CA PHE A 100 -6.42 8.48 14.41
C PHE A 100 -6.28 7.65 13.13
N ILE A 101 -6.71 6.40 13.18
CA ILE A 101 -6.69 5.50 12.02
C ILE A 101 -7.52 6.11 10.88
N ASN A 102 -8.72 6.62 11.20
CA ASN A 102 -9.58 7.28 10.23
C ASN A 102 -8.95 8.56 9.65
N GLU A 103 -8.28 9.36 10.48
CA GLU A 103 -7.56 10.54 10.03
C GLU A 103 -6.43 10.17 9.06
N PHE A 104 -5.62 9.17 9.40
CA PHE A 104 -4.55 8.68 8.52
C PHE A 104 -5.09 8.09 7.22
N HIS A 105 -6.22 7.39 7.23
CA HIS A 105 -6.90 6.99 6.00
C HIS A 105 -7.37 8.19 5.15
N GLY A 106 -7.81 9.28 5.78
CA GLY A 106 -8.09 10.55 5.11
C GLY A 106 -6.85 11.14 4.44
N GLN A 107 -5.74 11.21 5.16
CA GLN A 107 -4.45 11.70 4.65
C GLN A 107 -3.93 10.83 3.50
N LEU A 108 -4.01 9.50 3.61
CA LEU A 108 -3.58 8.57 2.57
C LEU A 108 -4.40 8.74 1.29
N ARG A 109 -5.72 8.92 1.40
CA ARG A 109 -6.58 9.22 0.25
C ARG A 109 -6.18 10.50 -0.47
N LEU A 110 -5.89 11.57 0.29
CA LEU A 110 -5.39 12.82 -0.28
C LEU A 110 -4.05 12.62 -1.00
N ILE A 111 -3.08 11.95 -0.38
CA ILE A 111 -1.77 11.70 -0.99
C ILE A 111 -1.93 10.91 -2.30
N ASN A 112 -2.75 9.85 -2.30
CA ASN A 112 -3.00 9.06 -3.52
C ASN A 112 -3.62 9.91 -4.63
N SER A 113 -4.59 10.79 -4.32
CA SER A 113 -5.17 11.69 -5.33
C SER A 113 -4.12 12.65 -5.94
N TRP A 114 -3.16 13.12 -5.13
CA TRP A 114 -2.06 13.93 -5.61
C TRP A 114 -1.06 13.12 -6.44
N GLN A 115 -0.81 11.85 -6.10
CA GLN A 115 -0.01 10.94 -6.93
C GLN A 115 -0.65 10.73 -8.31
N GLU A 116 -1.95 10.45 -8.36
CA GLU A 116 -2.70 10.32 -9.62
C GLU A 116 -2.63 11.60 -10.44
N ARG A 117 -2.82 12.75 -9.82
CA ARG A 117 -2.69 14.06 -10.48
C ARG A 117 -1.27 14.30 -11.00
N ARG A 118 -0.25 13.90 -10.25
CA ARG A 118 1.15 13.95 -10.71
C ARG A 118 1.36 13.06 -11.91
N ILE A 119 0.87 11.83 -11.91
CA ILE A 119 0.95 10.92 -13.06
C ILE A 119 0.27 11.54 -14.29
N GLN A 120 -0.91 12.15 -14.13
CA GLN A 120 -1.63 12.79 -15.24
C GLN A 120 -0.86 13.99 -15.81
N LEU A 121 -0.33 14.87 -14.95
CA LEU A 121 0.48 16.01 -15.37
C LEU A 121 1.79 15.53 -16.01
N SER A 122 2.41 14.52 -15.42
CA SER A 122 3.67 13.97 -15.89
C SER A 122 3.47 13.20 -17.20
N SER A 123 2.33 12.55 -17.47
CA SER A 123 2.08 11.87 -18.76
C SER A 123 2.11 12.82 -19.98
N LYS A 124 1.78 14.11 -19.80
CA LYS A 124 1.86 15.12 -20.86
C LYS A 124 3.30 15.61 -21.13
N ASP A 125 4.16 15.62 -20.09
CA ASP A 125 5.54 16.13 -20.18
C ASP A 125 6.63 15.03 -20.18
N LEU A 126 6.32 13.80 -19.74
CA LEU A 126 7.23 12.66 -19.71
C LEU A 126 7.33 11.97 -21.06
N ALA A 127 6.29 11.97 -21.88
CA ALA A 127 6.39 11.30 -23.19
C ALA A 127 7.56 11.90 -24.02
N PRO A 128 7.73 13.23 -24.13
CA PRO A 128 8.89 13.83 -24.78
C PRO A 128 10.23 13.57 -24.06
N GLN A 129 10.26 13.59 -22.72
CA GLN A 129 11.49 13.40 -21.94
C GLN A 129 11.96 11.95 -21.88
N LEU A 130 11.03 10.99 -21.82
CA LEU A 130 11.29 9.57 -21.98
C LEU A 130 11.73 9.27 -23.41
N ALA A 131 11.10 9.90 -24.41
CA ALA A 131 11.56 9.78 -25.79
C ALA A 131 13.00 10.28 -25.96
N ALA A 132 13.34 11.45 -25.40
CA ALA A 132 14.71 11.97 -25.41
C ALA A 132 15.69 11.04 -24.67
N ARG A 133 15.34 10.57 -23.47
CA ARG A 133 16.19 9.66 -22.69
C ARG A 133 16.35 8.28 -23.32
N ILE A 134 15.32 7.75 -23.94
CA ILE A 134 15.38 6.47 -24.67
C ILE A 134 16.25 6.65 -25.93
N ALA A 135 16.08 7.75 -26.66
CA ALA A 135 16.94 8.08 -27.80
C ALA A 135 18.42 8.24 -27.40
N ASP A 136 18.69 8.93 -26.28
CA ASP A 136 20.06 9.13 -25.77
C ASP A 136 20.67 7.83 -25.19
N SER A 137 19.86 6.98 -24.56
CA SER A 137 20.31 5.75 -23.89
C SER A 137 20.50 4.56 -24.84
N LEU A 138 19.64 4.43 -25.84
CA LEU A 138 19.73 3.38 -26.86
C LEU A 138 20.65 3.76 -28.02
N GLY A 139 20.93 5.06 -28.22
CA GLY A 139 22.00 5.56 -29.07
C GLY A 139 22.07 4.88 -30.45
N ASP A 140 23.15 4.13 -30.69
CA ASP A 140 23.41 3.46 -31.97
C ASP A 140 22.71 2.10 -32.11
N ASP A 141 22.40 1.40 -31.02
CA ASP A 141 21.68 0.12 -31.06
C ASP A 141 20.24 0.30 -31.55
N PHE A 142 19.59 1.39 -31.18
CA PHE A 142 18.28 1.76 -31.72
C PHE A 142 18.34 2.07 -33.22
N LYS A 143 19.38 2.78 -33.68
CA LYS A 143 19.57 3.09 -35.11
C LYS A 143 19.83 1.82 -35.92
N LEU A 144 20.60 0.87 -35.37
CA LEU A 144 20.87 -0.43 -35.99
C LEU A 144 19.59 -1.26 -36.10
N LEU A 145 18.74 -1.29 -35.07
CA LEU A 145 17.45 -1.97 -35.11
C LEU A 145 16.52 -1.36 -36.18
N VAL A 146 16.42 -0.03 -36.23
CA VAL A 146 15.63 0.67 -37.26
C VAL A 146 16.17 0.35 -38.66
N ALA A 147 17.49 0.35 -38.85
CA ALA A 147 18.11 -0.01 -40.12
C ALA A 147 17.83 -1.47 -40.51
N ALA A 148 17.94 -2.41 -39.57
CA ALA A 148 17.65 -3.82 -39.78
C ALA A 148 16.19 -4.05 -40.21
N VAL A 149 15.23 -3.36 -39.59
CA VAL A 149 13.81 -3.42 -39.97
C VAL A 149 13.55 -2.79 -41.35
N VAL A 150 14.24 -1.71 -41.71
CA VAL A 150 14.13 -1.10 -43.05
C VAL A 150 14.70 -2.03 -44.13
N VAL A 151 15.80 -2.73 -43.84
CA VAL A 151 16.42 -3.70 -44.75
C VAL A 151 15.58 -4.96 -44.88
N SER A 152 15.07 -5.53 -43.78
CA SER A 152 14.26 -6.76 -43.81
C SER A 152 12.94 -6.59 -44.55
N ASN A 153 12.37 -5.38 -44.54
CA ASN A 153 11.16 -5.05 -45.29
C ASN A 153 11.43 -4.62 -46.75
N GLU A 154 12.67 -4.74 -47.24
CA GLU A 154 13.11 -4.36 -48.59
C GLU A 154 12.80 -2.90 -49.01
N LYS A 155 12.45 -2.02 -48.06
CA LYS A 155 11.94 -0.67 -48.34
C LYS A 155 12.99 0.31 -48.88
N SER A 156 14.26 -0.06 -48.94
CA SER A 156 15.37 0.88 -49.25
C SER A 156 16.07 0.67 -50.60
N MET A 157 15.78 -0.40 -51.34
CA MET A 157 16.44 -0.66 -52.62
C MET A 157 15.86 0.24 -53.72
N GLY A 158 16.72 1.01 -54.40
CA GLY A 158 16.35 1.83 -55.57
C GLY A 158 15.78 3.24 -55.29
N TYR A 159 15.62 3.66 -54.04
CA TYR A 159 15.05 4.97 -53.68
C TYR A 159 16.10 6.08 -53.49
N SER A 160 15.69 7.34 -53.69
CA SER A 160 16.51 8.54 -53.44
C SER A 160 16.84 8.72 -51.95
N LEU A 161 17.88 9.50 -51.65
CA LEU A 161 18.30 9.79 -50.27
C LEU A 161 17.17 10.39 -49.42
N ASP A 162 16.36 11.29 -50.00
CA ASP A 162 15.25 11.93 -49.29
C ASP A 162 14.18 10.92 -48.88
N VAL A 163 13.83 10.00 -49.79
CA VAL A 163 12.84 8.94 -49.56
C VAL A 163 13.35 7.92 -48.54
N LYS A 164 14.65 7.58 -48.58
CA LYS A 164 15.31 6.75 -47.56
C LYS A 164 15.28 7.40 -46.18
N SER A 165 15.49 8.72 -46.09
CA SER A 165 15.40 9.45 -44.83
C SER A 165 13.98 9.43 -44.24
N LEU A 166 12.96 9.50 -45.10
CA LEU A 166 11.56 9.44 -44.75
C LEU A 166 11.19 8.06 -44.18
N PHE A 167 11.58 6.98 -44.87
CA PHE A 167 11.39 5.62 -44.37
C PHE A 167 12.06 5.40 -43.02
N PHE A 168 13.29 5.86 -42.86
CA PHE A 168 14.01 5.75 -41.60
C PHE A 168 13.28 6.49 -40.47
N ARG A 169 12.80 7.72 -40.72
CA ARG A 169 12.05 8.51 -39.74
C ARG A 169 10.73 7.85 -39.35
N GLU A 170 9.93 7.40 -40.31
CA GLU A 170 8.64 6.75 -40.04
C GLU A 170 8.82 5.42 -39.28
N THR A 171 9.84 4.64 -39.68
CA THR A 171 10.17 3.37 -39.02
C THR A 171 10.68 3.61 -37.59
N SER A 172 11.47 4.66 -37.38
CA SER A 172 11.90 5.07 -36.03
C SER A 172 10.72 5.38 -35.12
N ILE A 173 9.72 6.10 -35.61
CA ILE A 173 8.50 6.42 -34.85
C ILE A 173 7.72 5.14 -34.53
N SER A 174 7.60 4.22 -35.47
CA SER A 174 6.90 2.95 -35.26
C SER A 174 7.58 2.08 -34.20
N VAL A 175 8.89 1.83 -34.32
CA VAL A 175 9.67 1.04 -33.36
C VAL A 175 9.65 1.67 -31.98
N PHE A 176 9.74 3.01 -31.92
CA PHE A 176 9.66 3.74 -30.66
C PHE A 176 8.28 3.59 -29.96
N ASN A 177 7.18 3.67 -30.73
CA ASN A 177 5.83 3.47 -30.18
C ASN A 177 5.62 2.03 -29.69
N GLU A 178 6.22 1.05 -30.36
CA GLU A 178 6.15 -0.35 -29.96
C GLU A 178 6.94 -0.61 -28.67
N LEU A 179 8.15 -0.07 -28.56
CA LEU A 179 8.94 -0.07 -27.31
C LEU A 179 8.19 0.61 -26.17
N LEU A 180 7.58 1.78 -26.41
CA LEU A 180 6.75 2.45 -25.41
C LEU A 180 5.57 1.59 -24.96
N ASN A 181 4.88 0.93 -25.89
CA ASN A 181 3.78 0.02 -25.57
C ASN A 181 4.25 -1.17 -24.72
N ILE A 182 5.44 -1.73 -24.98
CA ILE A 182 6.01 -2.82 -24.19
C ILE A 182 6.39 -2.33 -22.78
N LEU A 183 7.03 -1.16 -22.70
CA LEU A 183 7.48 -0.55 -21.46
C LEU A 183 6.35 -0.04 -20.56
N THR A 184 5.16 0.17 -21.12
CA THR A 184 3.95 0.63 -20.41
C THR A 184 2.91 -0.46 -20.21
N LYS A 185 3.14 -1.68 -20.75
CA LYS A 185 2.24 -2.85 -20.61
C LYS A 185 2.38 -3.57 -19.27
N THR A 186 3.37 -3.25 -18.45
CA THR A 186 3.43 -3.71 -17.07
C THR A 186 2.29 -3.06 -16.29
N GLU A 187 1.36 -3.89 -15.80
CA GLU A 187 0.24 -3.45 -14.96
C GLU A 187 0.75 -2.67 -13.74
N GLY A 188 0.75 -1.34 -13.88
CA GLY A 188 1.25 -0.44 -12.87
C GLY A 188 1.92 0.76 -13.50
N TYR A 189 1.47 1.95 -13.11
CA TYR A 189 2.06 3.24 -13.49
C TYR A 189 3.46 3.41 -12.86
N GLN A 190 4.41 2.57 -13.25
CA GLN A 190 5.84 2.66 -12.93
C GLN A 190 6.58 3.30 -14.11
N LEU A 191 7.65 4.04 -13.81
CA LEU A 191 8.55 4.55 -14.84
C LEU A 191 9.20 3.37 -15.58
N PRO A 192 9.45 3.48 -16.89
CA PRO A 192 10.11 2.42 -17.66
C PRO A 192 11.47 2.06 -17.06
N ASP A 193 11.71 0.76 -16.84
CA ASP A 193 13.06 0.28 -16.52
C ASP A 193 13.92 0.32 -17.80
N LEU A 194 14.89 1.23 -17.82
CA LEU A 194 15.79 1.43 -18.96
C LEU A 194 16.69 0.23 -19.24
N ASN A 195 16.96 -0.62 -18.25
CA ASN A 195 17.73 -1.86 -18.45
C ASN A 195 16.88 -2.91 -19.18
N ALA A 196 15.61 -3.04 -18.82
CA ALA A 196 14.66 -3.90 -19.53
C ALA A 196 14.45 -3.43 -20.97
N ALA A 197 14.41 -2.11 -21.21
CA ALA A 197 14.35 -1.55 -22.56
C ALA A 197 15.56 -1.94 -23.42
N LYS A 198 16.78 -1.84 -22.87
CA LYS A 198 18.01 -2.25 -23.56
C LYS A 198 18.02 -3.74 -23.89
N GLN A 199 17.60 -4.56 -22.94
CA GLN A 199 17.57 -6.01 -23.11
C GLN A 199 16.57 -6.44 -24.19
N CYS A 200 15.38 -5.82 -24.23
CA CYS A 200 14.39 -6.04 -25.28
C CYS A 200 14.90 -5.63 -26.67
N VAL A 201 15.60 -4.51 -26.79
CA VAL A 201 16.21 -4.08 -28.07
C VAL A 201 17.28 -5.06 -28.53
N ALA A 202 18.11 -5.58 -27.61
CA ALA A 202 19.10 -6.60 -27.94
C ALA A 202 18.46 -7.91 -28.41
N GLU A 203 17.41 -8.38 -27.74
CA GLU A 203 16.64 -9.58 -28.14
C GLU A 203 15.99 -9.42 -29.52
N GLN A 204 15.44 -8.24 -29.82
CA GLN A 204 14.87 -7.96 -31.15
C GLN A 204 15.94 -7.87 -32.25
N LEU A 205 17.13 -7.34 -31.94
CA LEU A 205 18.26 -7.34 -32.88
C LEU A 205 18.72 -8.75 -33.22
N GLU A 206 18.81 -9.65 -32.23
CA GLU A 206 19.13 -11.06 -32.47
C GLU A 206 18.07 -11.78 -33.31
N ALA A 207 16.79 -11.41 -33.17
CA ALA A 207 15.71 -12.02 -33.95
C ALA A 207 15.66 -11.56 -35.42
N VAL A 208 16.31 -10.44 -35.76
CA VAL A 208 16.36 -9.88 -37.13
C VAL A 208 17.70 -10.19 -37.84
N ALA A 209 18.71 -10.66 -37.10
CA ALA A 209 20.00 -11.13 -37.63
C ALA A 209 19.92 -12.54 -38.24
#